data_AF-A0A368BKA5-F1
#
_entry.id   AF-A0A368BKA5-F1
#
_cell.length_a   1.000
_cell.length_b   1.000
_cell.length_c   1.000
_cell.angle_alpha   90.00
_cell.angle_beta   90.00
_cell.angle_gamma   90.00
#
_symmetry.space_group_name_H-M   'P 1'
#
loop_
_entity.id
_entity.type
_entity.pdbx_description
1 polymer ?
#
loop_
_entity_poly.entity_id
_entity_poly.type
_entity_poly.pdbx_seq_one_letter_code
_entity_poly.pdbx_strand_id
1 'polypeptide(L)'
;MAETIQEEVTPDFLLRDRSFCEQTQRQEHTLRPRVSLLRSLAILALMGLASLLLYAERPSSRSPHEMCAEADAIVAGERVGASSVMVRQWLRAPPDLENRSSLIEIPGLEKNQRVVVQPGTKREGSTTRHLKSQRLLCFLVKKQDQWQVLAQKEAGSLGMVWIEDGQCYQYEEIENNDGAGSPGCRLGVSRFCKTEEELLIQVRQGLKDHRNWERALAIENAEEQAIVLCSYLLRRTSPEGAYETYRKRVRALLPKLGEHAAAELMILLRSAKAGDRLDEAILVLKDLGPLARPAAGDIVRLLEEPGRVDSGIAIEALARIGDTTVAHRILPFLQDTLYVRAVVAGAMASFGYQDSIPLIEKALPDVETVKAADAHHIYAMLQALHELGSEETPRFTGDYLQVPAMRHLHDLLEPFLEGRDMR
;
A
#
# COMPACT_ATOMS: atom_id res chain seq x y z
N MET A 1 28.52 35.42 42.03
CA MET A 1 29.91 35.93 42.05
C MET A 1 30.49 35.47 40.72
N ALA A 2 30.32 36.17 39.60
CA ALA A 2 30.73 37.54 39.23
C ALA A 2 32.26 37.71 39.29
N GLU A 3 32.89 37.67 38.11
CA GLU A 3 34.08 38.42 37.66
C GLU A 3 34.19 38.13 36.13
N THR A 4 33.82 38.98 35.14
CA THR A 4 34.41 40.24 34.62
C THR A 4 35.95 40.24 34.58
N ILE A 5 36.71 40.62 33.53
CA ILE A 5 36.50 41.33 32.25
C ILE A 5 37.83 41.21 31.43
N GLN A 6 37.71 41.24 30.08
CA GLN A 6 38.58 41.76 28.97
C GLN A 6 40.13 41.91 29.16
N GLU A 7 40.98 41.72 28.15
CA GLU A 7 41.14 42.55 26.94
C GLU A 7 42.00 41.88 25.83
N GLU A 8 41.69 42.28 24.60
CA GLU A 8 42.42 42.09 23.33
C GLU A 8 43.86 42.62 23.32
N VAL A 9 44.74 42.01 22.51
CA VAL A 9 45.65 42.73 21.58
C VAL A 9 46.04 41.79 20.43
N THR A 10 45.74 42.18 19.18
CA THR A 10 46.43 41.72 17.96
C THR A 10 47.56 42.69 17.60
N PRO A 11 48.55 42.22 16.83
CA PRO A 11 49.00 43.06 15.73
C PRO A 11 49.12 42.30 14.40
N ASP A 12 48.89 43.08 13.36
CA ASP A 12 48.90 42.78 11.93
C ASP A 12 50.26 43.16 11.30
N PHE A 13 50.43 42.85 10.01
CA PHE A 13 51.42 43.34 9.02
C PHE A 13 52.48 42.37 8.41
N LEU A 14 52.09 41.85 7.23
CA LEU A 14 52.69 41.97 5.88
C LEU A 14 53.91 41.14 5.38
N LEU A 15 53.60 40.39 4.31
CA LEU A 15 54.21 40.32 2.96
C LEU A 15 55.63 39.74 2.74
N ARG A 16 55.68 38.64 1.95
CA ARG A 16 56.48 38.62 0.71
C ARG A 16 56.01 37.56 -0.32
N ASP A 17 55.73 38.07 -1.51
CA ASP A 17 55.48 37.42 -2.80
C ASP A 17 56.67 36.61 -3.37
N ARG A 18 56.35 35.57 -4.16
CA ARG A 18 56.72 35.38 -5.60
C ARG A 18 56.19 34.00 -6.09
N SER A 19 55.25 33.88 -7.07
CA SER A 19 55.40 34.09 -8.54
C SER A 19 56.31 33.02 -9.20
N PHE A 20 56.05 32.31 -10.31
CA PHE A 20 55.05 32.34 -11.41
C PHE A 20 55.23 31.09 -12.32
N CYS A 21 54.38 31.03 -13.38
CA CYS A 21 54.39 30.23 -14.63
C CYS A 21 53.47 28.99 -14.65
N GLU A 22 52.20 29.12 -15.07
CA GLU A 22 51.68 29.28 -16.45
C GLU A 22 51.96 28.09 -17.38
N GLN A 23 50.89 27.34 -17.66
CA GLN A 23 50.54 27.02 -19.05
C GLN A 23 49.02 26.86 -19.17
N THR A 24 48.42 27.94 -19.64
CA THR A 24 47.05 28.03 -20.14
C THR A 24 47.04 27.52 -21.57
N GLN A 25 46.19 26.54 -21.88
CA GLN A 25 45.69 26.40 -23.24
C GLN A 25 44.19 26.09 -23.22
N ARG A 26 43.44 27.06 -23.73
CA ARG A 26 42.01 27.01 -24.07
C ARG A 26 41.72 25.82 -24.97
N GLN A 27 40.60 25.15 -24.72
CA GLN A 27 39.68 24.77 -25.79
C GLN A 27 38.25 24.69 -25.27
N GLU A 28 37.35 25.04 -26.17
CA GLU A 28 36.08 25.71 -25.93
C GLU A 28 34.91 24.75 -25.66
N HIS A 29 33.94 25.30 -24.93
CA HIS A 29 32.52 25.02 -24.93
C HIS A 29 31.96 24.07 -25.99
N THR A 30 31.39 22.95 -25.53
CA THR A 30 30.05 22.51 -25.96
C THR A 30 29.26 22.04 -24.74
N LEU A 31 28.33 22.90 -24.30
CA LEU A 31 27.29 22.56 -23.33
C LEU A 31 26.31 21.55 -23.93
N ARG A 32 26.18 20.37 -23.31
CA ARG A 32 24.97 19.54 -23.40
C ARG A 32 24.54 19.13 -21.99
N PRO A 33 23.52 19.77 -21.39
CA PRO A 33 22.88 19.27 -20.20
C PRO A 33 21.64 18.48 -20.62
N ARG A 34 21.74 17.15 -20.74
CA ARG A 34 20.56 16.31 -21.04
C ARG A 34 20.54 14.92 -20.40
N VAL A 35 21.28 14.71 -19.31
CA VAL A 35 21.35 13.38 -18.64
C VAL A 35 20.65 13.35 -17.28
N SER A 36 20.28 14.49 -16.67
CA SER A 36 19.60 14.46 -15.37
C SER A 36 18.07 14.32 -15.42
N LEU A 37 17.44 14.56 -16.59
CA LEU A 37 15.97 14.50 -16.75
C LEU A 37 15.45 13.09 -17.10
N LEU A 38 16.29 12.20 -17.62
CA LEU A 38 15.90 10.83 -18.00
C LEU A 38 15.77 9.88 -16.79
N ARG A 39 16.52 10.11 -15.72
CA ARG A 39 16.39 9.32 -14.47
C ARG A 39 15.04 9.53 -13.77
N SER A 40 14.36 10.64 -14.04
CA SER A 40 13.05 10.96 -13.46
C SER A 40 11.90 10.21 -14.15
N LEU A 41 12.08 9.79 -15.41
CA LEU A 41 11.07 9.07 -16.20
C LEU A 41 11.05 7.56 -15.93
N ALA A 42 12.20 6.95 -15.63
CA ALA A 42 12.27 5.55 -15.20
C ALA A 42 11.48 5.28 -13.90
N ILE A 43 11.34 6.30 -13.03
CA ILE A 43 10.59 6.23 -11.78
C ILE A 43 9.06 6.23 -12.03
N LEU A 44 8.59 6.80 -13.15
CA LEU A 44 7.17 6.87 -13.51
C LEU A 44 6.65 5.57 -14.15
N ALA A 45 7.49 4.83 -14.90
CA ALA A 45 7.09 3.57 -15.53
C ALA A 45 6.85 2.44 -14.51
N LEU A 46 7.63 2.39 -13.44
CA LEU A 46 7.42 1.45 -12.32
C LEU A 46 6.16 1.76 -11.50
N MET A 47 5.68 3.02 -11.51
CA MET A 47 4.42 3.39 -10.84
C MET A 47 3.18 2.89 -11.61
N GLY A 48 3.28 2.70 -12.92
CA GLY A 48 2.16 2.23 -13.75
C GLY A 48 1.71 0.81 -13.42
N LEU A 49 2.67 -0.10 -13.17
CA LEU A 49 2.38 -1.51 -12.85
C LEU A 49 1.94 -1.72 -11.39
N ALA A 50 2.39 -0.86 -10.46
CA ALA A 50 1.98 -0.93 -9.05
C ALA A 50 0.50 -0.57 -8.82
N SER A 51 -0.11 0.17 -9.75
CA SER A 51 -1.52 0.58 -9.65
C SER A 51 -2.51 -0.58 -9.82
N LEU A 52 -2.09 -1.70 -10.42
CA LEU A 52 -2.99 -2.78 -10.84
C LEU A 52 -3.04 -3.99 -9.89
N LEU A 53 -2.19 -4.06 -8.86
CA LEU A 53 -2.13 -5.23 -7.96
C LEU A 53 -2.44 -4.92 -6.48
N LEU A 54 -2.89 -3.70 -6.18
CA LEU A 54 -3.44 -3.33 -4.87
C LEU A 54 -4.96 -3.17 -4.88
N TYR A 55 -5.67 -3.96 -5.69
CA TYR A 55 -7.04 -4.32 -5.38
C TYR A 55 -7.02 -5.72 -4.77
N ALA A 56 -6.51 -5.82 -3.54
CA ALA A 56 -7.04 -6.84 -2.65
C ALA A 56 -8.55 -6.57 -2.58
N GLU A 57 -9.35 -7.47 -3.12
CA GLU A 57 -10.82 -7.44 -3.12
C GLU A 57 -11.28 -6.84 -1.79
N ARG A 58 -11.69 -5.57 -1.82
CA ARG A 58 -12.15 -4.91 -0.61
C ARG A 58 -13.39 -5.69 -0.22
N PRO A 59 -13.44 -6.33 0.95
CA PRO A 59 -14.57 -7.16 1.29
C PRO A 59 -15.82 -6.29 1.17
N SER A 60 -16.85 -6.82 0.52
CA SER A 60 -18.14 -6.14 0.32
C SER A 60 -18.79 -5.71 1.66
N SER A 61 -18.29 -6.16 2.80
CA SER A 61 -18.67 -5.72 4.14
C SER A 61 -17.44 -5.39 4.99
N ARG A 62 -17.62 -4.47 5.95
CA ARG A 62 -16.57 -4.08 6.91
C ARG A 62 -16.67 -4.87 8.20
N SER A 63 -15.53 -5.30 8.75
CA SER A 63 -15.49 -5.98 10.03
C SER A 63 -15.75 -4.99 11.19
N PRO A 64 -16.24 -5.45 12.36
CA PRO A 64 -16.37 -4.59 13.53
C PRO A 64 -15.06 -3.93 13.97
N HIS A 65 -13.92 -4.59 13.76
CA HIS A 65 -12.60 -4.04 14.09
C HIS A 65 -12.23 -2.88 13.15
N GLU A 66 -12.46 -3.02 11.85
CA GLU A 66 -12.25 -1.94 10.86
C GLU A 66 -13.16 -0.75 11.19
N MET A 67 -14.44 -1.01 11.50
CA MET A 67 -15.38 0.05 11.88
C MET A 67 -14.98 0.75 13.18
N CYS A 68 -14.51 0.01 14.20
CA CYS A 68 -14.00 0.61 15.44
C CYS A 68 -12.75 1.46 15.22
N ALA A 69 -11.88 1.06 14.29
CA ALA A 69 -10.65 1.77 13.98
C ALA A 69 -10.87 3.10 13.23
N GLU A 70 -12.02 3.27 12.57
CA GLU A 70 -12.38 4.47 11.81
C GLU A 70 -13.43 5.35 12.50
N ALA A 71 -14.26 4.78 13.37
CA ALA A 71 -15.35 5.53 14.01
C ALA A 71 -14.84 6.45 15.12
N ASP A 72 -15.25 7.72 15.07
CA ASP A 72 -15.02 8.70 16.14
C ASP A 72 -15.95 8.45 17.33
N ALA A 73 -17.16 7.92 17.07
CA ALA A 73 -18.15 7.56 18.08
C ALA A 73 -18.93 6.31 17.68
N ILE A 74 -19.43 5.56 18.68
CA ILE A 74 -20.22 4.34 18.44
C ILE A 74 -21.41 4.33 19.40
N VAL A 75 -22.60 4.21 18.83
CA VAL A 75 -23.87 4.27 19.56
C VAL A 75 -24.70 3.03 19.35
N ALA A 76 -25.22 2.47 20.44
CA ALA A 76 -26.29 1.50 20.43
C ALA A 76 -27.59 2.21 20.82
N GLY A 77 -28.64 2.04 20.01
CA GLY A 77 -29.85 2.82 20.18
C GLY A 77 -31.02 2.33 19.37
N GLU A 78 -32.06 3.16 19.35
CA GLU A 78 -33.29 2.92 18.58
C GLU A 78 -33.57 4.10 17.68
N ARG A 79 -33.86 3.83 16.41
CA ARG A 79 -34.31 4.86 15.49
C ARG A 79 -35.72 5.32 15.87
N VAL A 80 -35.87 6.60 16.18
CA VAL A 80 -37.15 7.23 16.58
C VAL A 80 -37.65 8.26 15.58
N GLY A 81 -36.84 8.64 14.60
CA GLY A 81 -37.20 9.57 13.54
C GLY A 81 -36.55 9.26 12.20
N ALA A 82 -36.77 10.13 11.20
CA ALA A 82 -36.12 10.01 9.90
C ALA A 82 -34.59 10.03 10.04
N SER A 83 -34.09 10.97 10.85
CA SER A 83 -32.66 11.22 11.07
C SER A 83 -32.30 11.22 12.56
N SER A 84 -33.11 10.60 13.42
CA SER A 84 -32.93 10.68 14.88
C SER A 84 -32.84 9.31 15.54
N VAL A 85 -31.90 9.16 16.47
CA VAL A 85 -31.66 7.93 17.24
C VAL A 85 -31.74 8.24 18.73
N MET A 86 -32.60 7.49 19.42
CA MET A 86 -32.62 7.42 20.88
C MET A 86 -31.43 6.57 21.34
N VAL A 87 -30.46 7.22 21.98
CA VAL A 87 -29.25 6.61 22.51
C VAL A 87 -29.59 5.77 23.73
N ARG A 88 -29.35 4.46 23.64
CA ARG A 88 -29.39 3.57 24.81
C ARG A 88 -28.04 3.49 25.49
N GLN A 89 -26.97 3.42 24.69
CA GLN A 89 -25.61 3.32 25.19
C GLN A 89 -24.62 3.90 24.19
N TRP A 90 -23.67 4.67 24.70
CA TRP A 90 -22.43 4.97 23.99
C TRP A 90 -21.41 3.86 24.24
N LEU A 91 -21.02 3.14 23.20
CA LEU A 91 -19.91 2.18 23.27
C LEU A 91 -18.57 2.91 23.11
N ARG A 92 -18.56 3.98 22.32
CA ARG A 92 -17.50 4.98 22.25
C ARG A 92 -18.17 6.35 22.23
N ALA A 93 -17.93 7.14 23.27
CA ALA A 93 -18.50 8.47 23.37
C ALA A 93 -17.73 9.45 22.46
N PRO A 94 -18.44 10.36 21.77
CA PRO A 94 -17.82 11.46 21.05
C PRO A 94 -17.12 12.43 22.01
N PRO A 95 -15.95 12.98 21.63
CA PRO A 95 -15.14 13.82 22.52
C PRO A 95 -15.74 15.20 22.80
N ASP A 96 -16.64 15.67 21.96
CA ASP A 96 -17.19 17.03 21.89
C ASP A 96 -18.66 17.15 22.36
N LEU A 97 -19.33 16.03 22.67
CA LEU A 97 -20.68 16.05 23.20
C LEU A 97 -20.63 16.26 24.73
N GLU A 98 -20.64 17.52 25.14
CA GLU A 98 -20.73 17.95 26.55
C GLU A 98 -21.96 17.36 27.27
N ASN A 99 -23.04 17.13 26.54
CA ASN A 99 -24.22 16.42 27.01
C ASN A 99 -24.40 15.13 26.23
N ARG A 100 -24.33 13.99 26.92
CA ARG A 100 -24.73 12.68 26.39
C ARG A 100 -26.25 12.65 26.24
N SER A 101 -26.78 13.45 25.32
CA SER A 101 -28.20 13.55 25.05
C SER A 101 -28.75 12.15 24.76
N SER A 102 -29.92 11.87 25.31
CA SER A 102 -30.64 10.63 25.03
C SER A 102 -31.12 10.57 23.57
N LEU A 103 -31.13 11.70 22.86
CA LEU A 103 -31.50 11.79 21.46
C LEU A 103 -30.37 12.45 20.67
N ILE A 104 -29.96 11.84 19.56
CA ILE A 104 -28.99 12.39 18.61
C ILE A 104 -29.57 12.48 17.21
N GLU A 105 -29.13 13.48 16.47
CA GLU A 105 -29.42 13.62 15.05
C GLU A 105 -28.25 13.10 14.21
N ILE A 106 -28.57 12.27 13.23
CA ILE A 106 -27.65 11.66 12.28
C ILE A 106 -28.23 11.90 10.87
N PRO A 107 -27.85 13.01 10.21
CA PRO A 107 -28.20 13.26 8.82
C PRO A 107 -27.84 12.10 7.90
N GLY A 108 -28.72 11.76 6.96
CA GLY A 108 -28.51 10.63 6.04
C GLY A 108 -29.02 9.28 6.56
N LEU A 109 -29.45 9.18 7.82
CA LEU A 109 -30.01 7.93 8.36
C LEU A 109 -31.25 7.47 7.59
N GLU A 110 -32.02 8.41 7.03
CA GLU A 110 -33.18 8.14 6.17
C GLU A 110 -32.85 7.36 4.90
N LYS A 111 -31.61 7.45 4.42
CA LYS A 111 -31.11 6.67 3.27
C LYS A 111 -30.88 5.20 3.59
N ASN A 112 -30.90 4.83 4.87
CA ASN A 112 -30.66 3.47 5.30
C ASN A 112 -31.99 2.71 5.49
N GLN A 113 -32.49 2.16 4.38
CA GLN A 113 -33.73 1.39 4.36
C GLN A 113 -33.56 0.03 5.04
N ARG A 114 -34.57 -0.38 5.81
CA ARG A 114 -34.59 -1.65 6.56
C ARG A 114 -35.09 -2.83 5.72
N VAL A 115 -34.80 -2.84 4.43
CA VAL A 115 -35.26 -3.87 3.50
C VAL A 115 -34.15 -4.89 3.30
N VAL A 116 -34.32 -6.07 3.89
CA VAL A 116 -33.42 -7.21 3.74
C VAL A 116 -33.73 -7.94 2.45
N VAL A 117 -32.69 -8.22 1.67
CA VAL A 117 -32.79 -9.06 0.48
C VAL A 117 -32.39 -10.49 0.86
N GLN A 118 -33.33 -11.44 0.78
CA GLN A 118 -33.04 -12.86 0.98
C GLN A 118 -32.80 -13.52 -0.39
N PRO A 119 -31.64 -14.17 -0.59
CA PRO A 119 -31.41 -14.93 -1.80
C PRO A 119 -32.34 -16.15 -1.80
N GLY A 120 -33.28 -16.19 -2.74
CA GLY A 120 -34.12 -17.36 -2.97
C GLY A 120 -33.39 -18.47 -3.69
N THR A 121 -33.96 -19.68 -3.67
CA THR A 121 -33.47 -20.78 -4.52
C THR A 121 -33.68 -20.44 -6.00
N LYS A 122 -32.93 -21.08 -6.92
CA LYS A 122 -32.99 -20.83 -8.39
C LYS A 122 -34.40 -20.87 -9.01
N ARG A 123 -35.42 -21.34 -8.28
CA ARG A 123 -36.82 -21.41 -8.72
C ARG A 123 -37.75 -20.32 -8.16
N GLU A 124 -37.38 -19.60 -7.09
CA GLU A 124 -38.32 -18.73 -6.35
C GLU A 124 -38.02 -17.22 -6.41
N GLY A 125 -36.92 -16.80 -7.03
CA GLY A 125 -36.54 -15.37 -7.08
C GLY A 125 -36.14 -14.81 -5.70
N SER A 126 -35.59 -13.60 -5.66
CA SER A 126 -35.22 -12.96 -4.40
C SER A 126 -36.45 -12.41 -3.68
N THR A 127 -36.62 -12.76 -2.40
CA THR A 127 -37.67 -12.17 -1.57
C THR A 127 -37.12 -11.00 -0.76
N THR A 128 -37.91 -9.94 -0.62
CA THR A 128 -37.56 -8.79 0.23
C THR A 128 -38.42 -8.79 1.47
N ARG A 129 -37.79 -8.51 2.62
CA ARG A 129 -38.47 -8.40 3.92
C ARG A 129 -38.05 -7.11 4.60
N HIS A 130 -39.02 -6.38 5.14
CA HIS A 130 -38.72 -5.22 5.97
C HIS A 130 -38.48 -5.64 7.43
N LEU A 131 -37.39 -5.15 8.05
CA LEU A 131 -37.16 -5.32 9.49
C LEU A 131 -38.19 -4.49 10.27
N LYS A 132 -38.75 -5.08 11.31
CA LYS A 132 -39.71 -4.44 12.22
C LYS A 132 -38.96 -3.68 13.31
N SER A 133 -37.83 -4.22 13.77
CA SER A 133 -36.99 -3.61 14.80
C SER A 133 -36.47 -2.24 14.39
N GLN A 134 -36.40 -1.34 15.36
CA GLN A 134 -35.73 -0.03 15.26
C GLN A 134 -34.35 -0.05 15.91
N ARG A 135 -33.96 -1.18 16.53
CA ARG A 135 -32.68 -1.31 17.25
C ARG A 135 -31.53 -1.35 16.25
N LEU A 136 -30.50 -0.58 16.55
CA LEU A 136 -29.34 -0.44 15.69
C LEU A 136 -28.05 -0.21 16.50
N LEU A 137 -26.95 -0.49 15.83
CA LEU A 137 -25.62 -0.01 16.18
C LEU A 137 -25.11 0.88 15.05
N CYS A 138 -24.75 2.13 15.36
CA CYS A 138 -24.16 3.06 14.41
C CYS A 138 -22.71 3.37 14.78
N PHE A 139 -21.83 3.20 13.80
CA PHE A 139 -20.46 3.69 13.82
C PHE A 139 -20.45 5.06 13.14
N LEU A 140 -20.04 6.08 13.87
CA LEU A 140 -20.17 7.47 13.45
C LEU A 140 -18.80 8.10 13.22
N VAL A 141 -18.74 8.98 12.23
CA VAL A 141 -17.60 9.85 11.95
C VAL A 141 -18.04 11.30 11.92
N LYS A 142 -17.16 12.20 12.35
CA LYS A 142 -17.41 13.64 12.31
C LYS A 142 -16.86 14.22 11.00
N LYS A 143 -17.74 14.76 10.16
CA LYS A 143 -17.39 15.46 8.91
C LYS A 143 -17.98 16.86 8.92
N GLN A 144 -17.13 17.88 8.77
CA GLN A 144 -17.56 19.29 8.68
C GLN A 144 -18.54 19.67 9.83
N ASP A 145 -18.19 19.31 11.06
CA ASP A 145 -19.01 19.49 12.27
C ASP A 145 -20.36 18.75 12.33
N GLN A 146 -20.61 17.83 11.40
CA GLN A 146 -21.80 16.98 11.42
C GLN A 146 -21.45 15.51 11.64
N TRP A 147 -22.27 14.84 12.45
CA TRP A 147 -22.20 13.40 12.66
C TRP A 147 -22.83 12.65 11.49
N GLN A 148 -22.07 11.74 10.90
CA GLN A 148 -22.56 10.88 9.82
C GLN A 148 -22.24 9.42 10.12
N VAL A 149 -23.07 8.52 9.60
CA VAL A 149 -22.74 7.09 9.66
C VAL A 149 -21.50 6.83 8.81
N LEU A 150 -20.57 6.05 9.35
CA LEU A 150 -19.34 5.64 8.67
C LEU A 150 -19.65 4.97 7.33
N ALA A 151 -18.97 5.40 6.26
CA ALA A 151 -19.17 4.88 4.89
C ALA A 151 -20.62 4.97 4.39
N GLN A 152 -21.32 6.07 4.72
CA GLN A 152 -22.65 6.37 4.19
C GLN A 152 -22.62 6.53 2.66
N LYS A 153 -23.51 5.81 1.97
CA LYS A 153 -23.78 5.95 0.53
C LYS A 153 -25.19 6.48 0.27
N GLU A 154 -25.57 6.58 -1.00
CA GLU A 154 -26.92 7.00 -1.42
C GLU A 154 -28.02 6.05 -0.92
N ALA A 155 -27.73 4.74 -0.85
CA ALA A 155 -28.67 3.72 -0.39
C ALA A 155 -27.95 2.76 0.58
N GLY A 156 -27.98 3.07 1.87
CA GLY A 156 -27.35 2.26 2.91
C GLY A 156 -25.94 2.72 3.33
N SER A 157 -25.41 2.05 4.36
CA SER A 157 -24.14 2.42 4.99
C SER A 157 -23.46 1.21 5.61
N LEU A 158 -22.17 1.02 5.32
CA LEU A 158 -21.41 -0.13 5.85
C LEU A 158 -21.14 0.01 7.36
N GLY A 159 -21.20 1.23 7.88
CA GLY A 159 -21.06 1.57 9.30
C GLY A 159 -22.33 1.42 10.13
N MET A 160 -23.34 0.71 9.63
CA MET A 160 -24.59 0.49 10.35
C MET A 160 -24.96 -0.98 10.42
N VAL A 161 -25.40 -1.39 11.60
CA VAL A 161 -25.90 -2.74 11.86
C VAL A 161 -27.29 -2.66 12.48
N TRP A 162 -28.27 -3.28 11.84
CA TRP A 162 -29.62 -3.45 12.39
C TRP A 162 -29.69 -4.72 13.23
N ILE A 163 -30.48 -4.70 14.30
CA ILE A 163 -30.63 -5.82 15.22
C ILE A 163 -32.10 -6.19 15.33
N GLU A 164 -32.47 -7.41 14.95
CA GLU A 164 -33.84 -7.96 15.08
C GLU A 164 -33.75 -9.37 15.65
N ASP A 165 -34.49 -9.64 16.73
CA ASP A 165 -34.54 -10.95 17.40
C ASP A 165 -33.16 -11.54 17.72
N GLY A 166 -32.21 -10.67 18.11
CA GLY A 166 -30.83 -11.05 18.44
C GLY A 166 -29.95 -11.31 17.21
N GLN A 167 -30.48 -11.23 15.99
CA GLN A 167 -29.72 -11.34 14.75
C GLN A 167 -29.24 -9.99 14.24
N CYS A 168 -28.03 -9.97 13.67
CA CYS A 168 -27.41 -8.77 13.11
C CYS A 168 -27.55 -8.73 11.58
N TYR A 169 -27.92 -7.57 11.06
CA TYR A 169 -28.07 -7.30 9.63
C TYR A 169 -27.18 -6.12 9.24
N GLN A 170 -26.31 -6.30 8.25
CA GLN A 170 -25.35 -5.28 7.80
C GLN A 170 -25.50 -5.03 6.31
N TYR A 171 -25.19 -3.80 5.89
CA TYR A 171 -25.10 -3.48 4.47
C TYR A 171 -23.84 -4.07 3.86
N GLU A 172 -23.98 -4.62 2.66
CA GLU A 172 -22.90 -5.09 1.81
C GLU A 172 -22.90 -4.29 0.51
N GLU A 173 -21.72 -3.93 0.01
CA GLU A 173 -21.57 -3.38 -1.33
C GLU A 173 -21.87 -4.44 -2.38
N ILE A 174 -22.61 -4.02 -3.41
CA ILE A 174 -22.86 -4.81 -4.60
C ILE A 174 -21.89 -4.32 -5.67
N GLU A 175 -21.05 -5.22 -6.18
CA GLU A 175 -20.23 -4.93 -7.36
C GLU A 175 -21.15 -4.85 -8.59
N ASN A 176 -21.20 -3.67 -9.20
CA ASN A 176 -21.86 -3.50 -10.49
C ASN A 176 -20.88 -3.95 -11.58
N ASN A 177 -21.07 -5.17 -12.10
CA ASN A 177 -20.21 -5.70 -13.17
C ASN A 177 -20.26 -4.88 -14.48
N ASP A 178 -21.22 -3.97 -14.62
CA ASP A 178 -21.46 -3.22 -15.86
C ASP A 178 -20.89 -1.79 -15.86
N GLY A 179 -20.12 -1.39 -14.84
CA GLY A 179 -19.31 -0.16 -14.83
C GLY A 179 -20.04 1.19 -14.93
N ALA A 180 -21.36 1.20 -15.10
CA ALA A 180 -22.13 2.40 -15.43
C ALA A 180 -23.00 2.96 -14.27
N GLY A 181 -22.84 2.48 -13.04
CA GLY A 181 -23.62 2.96 -11.89
C GLY A 181 -22.87 2.95 -10.57
N SER A 182 -23.20 3.91 -9.69
CA SER A 182 -22.72 3.96 -8.31
C SER A 182 -22.96 2.60 -7.62
N PRO A 183 -21.94 1.99 -6.97
CA PRO A 183 -22.10 0.71 -6.29
C PRO A 183 -23.17 0.84 -5.19
N GLY A 184 -24.29 0.13 -5.37
CA GLY A 184 -25.39 0.10 -4.41
C GLY A 184 -25.02 -0.73 -3.18
N CYS A 185 -25.78 -0.58 -2.09
CA CYS A 185 -25.68 -1.48 -0.96
C CYS A 185 -26.94 -2.35 -0.83
N ARG A 186 -26.77 -3.59 -0.39
CA ARG A 186 -27.87 -4.48 0.02
C ARG A 186 -27.78 -4.74 1.51
N LEU A 187 -28.92 -4.77 2.20
CA LEU A 187 -28.99 -5.22 3.58
C LEU A 187 -29.18 -6.75 3.61
N GLY A 188 -28.29 -7.44 4.32
CA GLY A 188 -28.32 -8.89 4.48
C GLY A 188 -27.99 -9.29 5.91
N VAL A 189 -28.05 -10.59 6.20
CA VAL A 189 -27.52 -11.13 7.46
C VAL A 189 -26.02 -10.89 7.49
N SER A 190 -25.52 -10.31 8.59
CA SER A 190 -24.11 -9.98 8.74
C SER A 190 -23.23 -11.23 8.62
N ARG A 191 -22.18 -11.13 7.79
CA ARG A 191 -21.21 -12.23 7.57
C ARG A 191 -20.20 -12.36 8.71
N PHE A 192 -19.91 -11.26 9.41
CA PHE A 192 -18.90 -11.22 10.48
C PHE A 192 -19.48 -11.64 11.83
N CYS A 193 -20.64 -11.10 12.19
CA CYS A 193 -21.30 -11.38 13.47
C CYS A 193 -22.76 -11.68 13.18
N LYS A 194 -23.20 -12.91 13.43
CA LYS A 194 -24.59 -13.31 13.16
C LYS A 194 -25.50 -12.87 14.30
N THR A 195 -24.98 -12.81 15.52
CA THR A 195 -25.73 -12.45 16.72
C THR A 195 -25.30 -11.11 17.31
N GLU A 196 -26.21 -10.47 18.05
CA GLU A 196 -25.92 -9.24 18.80
C GLU A 196 -24.80 -9.45 19.84
N GLU A 197 -24.78 -10.61 20.50
CA GLU A 197 -23.74 -10.93 21.49
C GLU A 197 -22.35 -11.02 20.84
N GLU A 198 -22.22 -11.74 19.72
CA GLU A 198 -20.99 -11.79 18.93
C GLU A 198 -20.54 -10.40 18.50
N LEU A 199 -21.47 -9.58 17.99
CA LEU A 199 -21.18 -8.21 17.57
C LEU A 199 -20.61 -7.38 18.72
N LEU A 200 -21.25 -7.41 19.88
CA LEU A 200 -20.80 -6.64 21.05
C LEU A 200 -19.44 -7.11 21.56
N ILE A 201 -19.14 -8.41 21.51
CA ILE A 201 -17.81 -8.95 21.84
C ILE A 201 -16.75 -8.39 20.87
N GLN A 202 -17.01 -8.48 19.56
CA GLN A 202 -16.09 -7.98 18.54
C GLN A 202 -15.91 -6.46 18.62
N VAL A 203 -16.95 -5.68 18.91
CA VAL A 203 -16.85 -4.23 19.10
C VAL A 203 -16.01 -3.90 20.34
N ARG A 204 -16.20 -4.60 21.46
CA ARG A 204 -15.37 -4.38 22.66
C ARG A 204 -13.90 -4.68 22.40
N GLN A 205 -13.61 -5.75 21.67
CA GLN A 205 -12.25 -6.08 21.27
C GLN A 205 -11.69 -5.04 20.29
N GLY A 206 -12.42 -4.67 19.24
CA GLY A 206 -12.01 -3.63 18.30
C GLY A 206 -11.73 -2.27 18.97
N LEU A 207 -12.50 -1.90 19.98
CA LEU A 207 -12.24 -0.71 20.80
C LEU A 207 -10.98 -0.84 21.67
N LYS A 208 -10.66 -2.05 22.16
CA LYS A 208 -9.39 -2.32 22.85
C LYS A 208 -8.22 -2.20 21.90
N ASP A 209 -8.36 -2.75 20.69
CA ASP A 209 -7.35 -2.70 19.64
C ASP A 209 -7.08 -1.26 19.20
N HIS A 210 -8.16 -0.46 19.05
CA HIS A 210 -8.05 0.96 18.77
C HIS A 210 -7.31 1.72 19.89
N ARG A 211 -7.57 1.45 21.16
CA ARG A 211 -6.80 2.07 22.25
C ARG A 211 -5.33 1.69 22.23
N ASN A 212 -4.99 0.46 21.87
CA ASN A 212 -3.59 0.04 21.71
C ASN A 212 -2.93 0.80 20.57
N TRP A 213 -3.64 0.96 19.44
CA TRP A 213 -3.20 1.78 18.32
C TRP A 213 -2.95 3.25 18.71
N GLU A 214 -3.91 3.90 19.37
CA GLU A 214 -3.76 5.28 19.83
C GLU A 214 -2.58 5.44 20.78
N ARG A 215 -2.34 4.47 21.67
CA ARG A 215 -1.15 4.46 22.53
C ARG A 215 0.15 4.37 21.73
N ALA A 216 0.19 3.54 20.68
CA ALA A 216 1.36 3.43 19.80
C ALA A 216 1.63 4.75 19.05
N LEU A 217 0.58 5.46 18.62
CA LEU A 217 0.71 6.77 18.00
C LEU A 217 1.18 7.86 18.97
N ALA A 218 0.83 7.75 20.24
CA ALA A 218 1.20 8.70 21.28
C ALA A 218 2.63 8.52 21.82
N ILE A 219 3.39 7.51 21.37
CA ILE A 219 4.78 7.31 21.77
C ILE A 219 5.64 8.45 21.18
N GLU A 220 6.26 9.25 22.05
CA GLU A 220 7.09 10.40 21.64
C GLU A 220 8.48 9.97 21.13
N ASN A 221 9.05 8.90 21.70
CA ASN A 221 10.34 8.39 21.29
C ASN A 221 10.21 7.62 19.96
N ALA A 222 10.90 8.09 18.91
CA ALA A 222 10.78 7.52 17.56
C ALA A 222 11.27 6.07 17.46
N GLU A 223 12.28 5.67 18.24
CA GLU A 223 12.79 4.29 18.29
C GLU A 223 11.76 3.36 18.95
N GLU A 224 11.24 3.74 20.11
CA GLU A 224 10.19 2.99 20.80
C GLU A 224 8.92 2.88 19.95
N GLN A 225 8.56 3.96 19.25
CA GLN A 225 7.44 3.96 18.33
C GLN A 225 7.69 3.01 17.15
N ALA A 226 8.91 2.99 16.60
CA ALA A 226 9.29 2.06 15.53
C ALA A 226 9.20 0.60 16.00
N ILE A 227 9.67 0.28 17.21
CA ILE A 227 9.57 -1.07 17.81
C ILE A 227 8.11 -1.53 17.84
N VAL A 228 7.23 -0.70 18.41
CA VAL A 228 5.80 -1.04 18.55
C VAL A 228 5.12 -1.18 17.19
N LEU A 229 5.31 -0.21 16.29
CA LEU A 229 4.68 -0.24 14.97
C LEU A 229 5.22 -1.38 14.08
N CYS A 230 6.52 -1.69 14.13
CA CYS A 230 7.07 -2.84 13.42
C CYS A 230 6.44 -4.14 13.91
N SER A 231 6.24 -4.30 15.23
CA SER A 231 5.56 -5.48 15.77
C SER A 231 4.15 -5.67 15.19
N TYR A 232 3.46 -4.59 14.85
CA TYR A 232 2.11 -4.67 14.29
C TYR A 232 2.06 -5.17 12.85
N LEU A 233 3.18 -5.23 12.13
CA LEU A 233 3.26 -5.84 10.79
C LEU A 233 2.98 -7.35 10.82
N LEU A 234 3.23 -8.01 11.95
CA LEU A 234 2.99 -9.44 12.10
C LEU A 234 1.56 -9.71 12.61
N ARG A 235 0.89 -10.68 11.99
CA ARG A 235 -0.48 -11.11 12.37
C ARG A 235 -0.60 -11.44 13.86
N ARG A 236 0.42 -12.04 14.47
CA ARG A 236 0.37 -12.49 15.87
C ARG A 236 0.46 -11.37 16.90
N THR A 237 0.91 -10.19 16.49
CA THR A 237 1.20 -9.04 17.39
C THR A 237 0.44 -7.79 16.99
N SER A 238 -0.16 -7.74 15.78
CA SER A 238 -1.14 -6.72 15.44
C SER A 238 -2.32 -6.75 16.42
N PRO A 239 -2.81 -5.60 16.93
CA PRO A 239 -3.92 -5.55 17.89
C PRO A 239 -5.17 -6.30 17.41
N GLU A 240 -5.44 -6.23 16.11
CA GLU A 240 -6.61 -6.83 15.46
C GLU A 240 -6.37 -8.27 14.97
N GLY A 241 -5.19 -8.83 15.21
CA GLY A 241 -4.82 -10.19 14.81
C GLY A 241 -4.94 -10.43 13.30
N ALA A 242 -5.97 -11.18 12.90
CA ALA A 242 -6.20 -11.58 11.51
C ALA A 242 -6.72 -10.44 10.62
N TYR A 243 -7.29 -9.39 11.18
CA TYR A 243 -7.72 -8.24 10.38
C TYR A 243 -6.47 -7.48 9.88
N GLU A 244 -6.60 -6.72 8.79
CA GLU A 244 -5.47 -6.05 8.11
C GLU A 244 -5.45 -4.53 8.34
N THR A 245 -6.32 -3.99 9.20
CA THR A 245 -6.55 -2.55 9.35
C THR A 245 -5.30 -1.79 9.79
N TYR A 246 -4.75 -2.11 10.96
CA TYR A 246 -3.55 -1.52 11.51
C TYR A 246 -2.30 -1.95 10.75
N ARG A 247 -2.21 -3.20 10.27
CA ARG A 247 -1.10 -3.63 9.40
C ARG A 247 -0.92 -2.70 8.18
N LYS A 248 -2.02 -2.36 7.50
CA LYS A 248 -1.99 -1.41 6.38
C LYS A 248 -1.69 0.03 6.81
N ARG A 249 -2.18 0.46 7.98
CA ARG A 249 -1.90 1.81 8.51
C ARG A 249 -0.44 2.00 8.91
N VAL A 250 0.18 0.97 9.48
CA VAL A 250 1.60 0.95 9.86
C VAL A 250 2.48 1.30 8.66
N ARG A 251 2.16 0.78 7.46
CA ARG A 251 2.89 1.06 6.22
C ARG A 251 2.96 2.56 5.87
N ALA A 252 1.91 3.33 6.18
CA ALA A 252 1.90 4.77 5.92
C ALA A 252 2.68 5.59 6.98
N LEU A 253 3.03 4.98 8.10
CA LEU A 253 3.67 5.65 9.24
C LEU A 253 5.15 5.30 9.37
N LEU A 254 5.52 4.02 9.28
CA LEU A 254 6.90 3.58 9.49
C LEU A 254 7.93 4.29 8.61
N PRO A 255 7.70 4.56 7.30
CA PRO A 255 8.67 5.28 6.49
C PRO A 255 9.02 6.67 7.04
N LYS A 256 8.10 7.30 7.79
CA LYS A 256 8.33 8.62 8.41
C LYS A 256 9.28 8.56 9.61
N LEU A 257 9.50 7.38 10.18
CA LEU A 257 10.45 7.15 11.27
C LEU A 257 11.87 6.88 10.77
N GLY A 258 12.08 6.80 9.45
CA GLY A 258 13.40 6.76 8.82
C GLY A 258 14.28 5.60 9.32
N GLU A 259 15.48 5.93 9.79
CA GLU A 259 16.50 4.96 10.21
C GLU A 259 16.04 4.07 11.37
N HIS A 260 15.22 4.59 12.28
CA HIS A 260 14.65 3.78 13.38
C HIS A 260 13.76 2.66 12.84
N ALA A 261 12.92 2.95 11.85
CA ALA A 261 12.12 1.92 11.19
C ALA A 261 13.01 0.92 10.44
N ALA A 262 14.04 1.38 9.72
CA ALA A 262 14.95 0.49 9.02
C ALA A 262 15.64 -0.51 9.96
N ALA A 263 16.15 -0.03 11.10
CA ALA A 263 16.81 -0.86 12.12
C ALA A 263 15.86 -1.91 12.71
N GLU A 264 14.66 -1.50 13.10
CA GLU A 264 13.68 -2.40 13.71
C GLU A 264 13.10 -3.41 12.72
N LEU A 265 12.92 -3.02 11.45
CA LEU A 265 12.52 -3.95 10.39
C LEU A 265 13.58 -5.03 10.19
N MET A 266 14.87 -4.71 10.23
CA MET A 266 15.93 -5.73 10.14
C MET A 266 15.85 -6.74 11.29
N ILE A 267 15.62 -6.27 12.52
CA ILE A 267 15.43 -7.14 13.69
C ILE A 267 14.20 -8.03 13.48
N LEU A 268 13.10 -7.47 12.97
CA LEU A 268 11.88 -8.21 12.65
C LEU A 268 12.14 -9.30 11.59
N LEU A 269 12.82 -8.99 10.49
CA LEU A 269 13.16 -9.97 9.44
C LEU A 269 14.03 -11.11 9.98
N ARG A 270 14.95 -10.82 10.90
CA ARG A 270 15.83 -11.82 11.54
C ARG A 270 15.13 -12.69 12.59
N SER A 271 14.09 -12.15 13.24
CA SER A 271 13.34 -12.83 14.29
C SER A 271 12.02 -13.47 13.82
N ALA A 272 11.75 -13.43 12.51
CA ALA A 272 10.55 -14.00 11.91
C ALA A 272 10.45 -15.53 12.13
N LYS A 273 9.30 -15.99 12.59
CA LYS A 273 8.98 -17.40 12.86
C LYS A 273 8.21 -18.02 11.72
N ALA A 274 8.19 -19.35 11.61
CA ALA A 274 7.40 -20.04 10.60
C ALA A 274 5.92 -19.58 10.65
N GLY A 275 5.36 -19.26 9.48
CA GLY A 275 4.00 -18.73 9.35
C GLY A 275 3.88 -17.19 9.42
N ASP A 276 4.95 -16.47 9.76
CA ASP A 276 4.99 -15.02 9.60
C ASP A 276 5.07 -14.67 8.10
N ARG A 277 4.13 -13.85 7.62
CA ARG A 277 4.18 -13.23 6.29
C ARG A 277 4.85 -11.87 6.39
N LEU A 278 5.89 -11.65 5.59
CA LEU A 278 6.77 -10.48 5.69
C LEU A 278 6.56 -9.45 4.58
N ASP A 279 5.58 -9.66 3.70
CA ASP A 279 5.33 -8.80 2.53
C ASP A 279 5.18 -7.32 2.91
N GLU A 280 4.41 -7.02 3.96
CA GLU A 280 4.24 -5.63 4.44
C GLU A 280 5.53 -5.03 4.99
N ALA A 281 6.37 -5.82 5.68
CA ALA A 281 7.66 -5.34 6.17
C ALA A 281 8.60 -5.00 5.00
N ILE A 282 8.58 -5.83 3.96
CA ILE A 282 9.40 -5.64 2.76
C ILE A 282 8.92 -4.44 1.94
N LEU A 283 7.60 -4.21 1.88
CA LEU A 283 7.03 -3.00 1.28
C LEU A 283 7.44 -1.73 2.02
N VAL A 284 7.51 -1.76 3.35
CA VAL A 284 8.04 -0.60 4.12
C VAL A 284 9.52 -0.38 3.84
N LEU A 285 10.34 -1.44 3.75
CA LEU A 285 11.75 -1.33 3.38
C LEU A 285 11.93 -0.76 1.96
N LYS A 286 11.07 -1.15 1.02
CA LYS A 286 10.99 -0.55 -0.33
C LYS A 286 10.70 0.95 -0.25
N ASP A 287 9.71 1.35 0.56
CA ASP A 287 9.32 2.75 0.72
C ASP A 287 10.42 3.61 1.39
N LEU A 288 11.24 3.00 2.26
CA LEU A 288 12.45 3.60 2.85
C LEU A 288 13.60 3.75 1.83
N GLY A 289 13.61 2.95 0.76
CA GLY A 289 14.59 3.03 -0.32
C GLY A 289 16.03 2.88 0.17
N PRO A 290 16.97 3.78 -0.20
CA PRO A 290 18.38 3.65 0.17
C PRO A 290 18.66 3.57 1.68
N LEU A 291 17.78 4.08 2.55
CA LEU A 291 17.93 3.96 4.01
C LEU A 291 17.87 2.50 4.48
N ALA A 292 17.15 1.65 3.73
CA ALA A 292 17.03 0.22 4.01
C ALA A 292 18.17 -0.62 3.42
N ARG A 293 19.25 -0.01 2.90
CA ARG A 293 20.43 -0.74 2.39
C ARG A 293 20.96 -1.81 3.35
N PRO A 294 21.09 -1.56 4.67
CA PRO A 294 21.57 -2.60 5.59
C PRO A 294 20.68 -3.86 5.66
N ALA A 295 19.42 -3.79 5.22
CA ALA A 295 18.49 -4.91 5.18
C ALA A 295 18.63 -5.77 3.90
N ALA A 296 19.39 -5.36 2.89
CA ALA A 296 19.44 -6.05 1.60
C ALA A 296 19.82 -7.53 1.74
N GLY A 297 20.81 -7.86 2.57
CA GLY A 297 21.21 -9.24 2.83
C GLY A 297 20.12 -10.08 3.52
N ASP A 298 19.33 -9.47 4.41
CA ASP A 298 18.21 -10.14 5.08
C ASP A 298 17.06 -10.41 4.09
N ILE A 299 16.78 -9.49 3.17
CA ILE A 299 15.77 -9.69 2.12
C ILE A 299 16.18 -10.84 1.18
N VAL A 300 17.45 -10.91 0.78
CA VAL A 300 17.92 -12.01 -0.08
C VAL A 300 17.84 -13.35 0.64
N ARG A 301 18.18 -13.42 1.93
CA ARG A 301 18.00 -14.65 2.72
C ARG A 301 16.53 -15.11 2.70
N LEU A 302 15.59 -14.18 2.82
CA LEU A 302 14.16 -14.51 2.79
C LEU A 302 13.67 -14.97 1.40
N LEU A 303 14.24 -14.44 0.31
CA LEU A 303 13.97 -14.92 -1.05
C LEU A 303 14.36 -16.39 -1.24
N GLU A 304 15.39 -16.85 -0.55
CA GLU A 304 15.86 -18.24 -0.60
C GLU A 304 15.01 -19.20 0.27
N GLU A 305 14.10 -18.66 1.10
CA GLU A 305 13.18 -19.42 1.94
C GLU A 305 11.75 -19.44 1.33
N PRO A 306 11.30 -20.56 0.72
CA PRO A 306 10.02 -20.60 0.02
C PRO A 306 8.82 -20.20 0.90
N GLY A 307 7.96 -19.31 0.38
CA GLY A 307 6.70 -18.92 1.03
C GLY A 307 6.82 -17.92 2.18
N ARG A 308 8.00 -17.36 2.43
CA ARG A 308 8.23 -16.29 3.44
C ARG A 308 7.77 -14.91 2.97
N VAL A 309 7.99 -14.63 1.70
CA VAL A 309 7.70 -13.36 1.03
C VAL A 309 7.39 -13.64 -0.44
N ASP A 310 6.55 -12.83 -1.06
CA ASP A 310 6.42 -12.79 -2.51
C ASP A 310 7.74 -12.37 -3.17
N SER A 311 8.23 -13.19 -4.11
CA SER A 311 9.52 -12.95 -4.77
C SER A 311 9.55 -11.63 -5.54
N GLY A 312 8.44 -11.25 -6.19
CA GLY A 312 8.35 -10.00 -6.93
C GLY A 312 8.46 -8.80 -6.00
N ILE A 313 7.73 -8.80 -4.89
CA ILE A 313 7.80 -7.73 -3.87
C ILE A 313 9.22 -7.57 -3.33
N ALA A 314 9.88 -8.67 -2.98
CA ALA A 314 11.23 -8.64 -2.44
C ALA A 314 12.29 -8.17 -3.44
N ILE A 315 12.22 -8.61 -4.69
CA ILE A 315 13.17 -8.18 -5.74
C ILE A 315 12.95 -6.71 -6.09
N GLU A 316 11.71 -6.25 -6.16
CA GLU A 316 11.40 -4.84 -6.38
C GLU A 316 11.90 -3.95 -5.22
N ALA A 317 11.77 -4.43 -3.98
CA ALA A 317 12.34 -3.76 -2.82
C ALA A 317 13.86 -3.64 -2.92
N LEU A 318 14.57 -4.71 -3.28
CA LEU A 318 16.03 -4.70 -3.49
C LEU A 318 16.44 -3.71 -4.58
N ALA A 319 15.72 -3.66 -5.70
CA ALA A 319 15.94 -2.69 -6.77
C ALA A 319 15.84 -1.24 -6.25
N ARG A 320 14.79 -0.96 -5.46
CA ARG A 320 14.54 0.37 -4.89
C ARG A 320 15.55 0.77 -3.81
N ILE A 321 16.03 -0.19 -3.03
CA ILE A 321 17.10 -0.02 -2.04
C ILE A 321 18.43 0.32 -2.73
N GLY A 322 18.67 -0.25 -3.92
CA GLY A 322 19.83 0.08 -4.74
C GLY A 322 21.15 -0.50 -4.20
N ASP A 323 21.10 -1.62 -3.50
CA ASP A 323 22.31 -2.38 -3.14
C ASP A 323 22.67 -3.34 -4.26
N THR A 324 23.56 -2.91 -5.15
CA THR A 324 23.96 -3.70 -6.33
C THR A 324 24.73 -4.98 -5.98
N THR A 325 25.22 -5.12 -4.75
CA THR A 325 25.97 -6.32 -4.32
C THR A 325 25.11 -7.57 -4.35
N VAL A 326 23.78 -7.43 -4.29
CA VAL A 326 22.83 -8.54 -4.32
C VAL A 326 22.45 -9.00 -5.73
N ALA A 327 22.87 -8.29 -6.78
CA ALA A 327 22.40 -8.51 -8.15
C ALA A 327 22.55 -9.97 -8.60
N HIS A 328 23.73 -10.56 -8.38
CA HIS A 328 24.01 -11.95 -8.74
C HIS A 328 23.11 -12.98 -8.03
N ARG A 329 22.59 -12.66 -6.84
CA ARG A 329 21.74 -13.57 -6.04
C ARG A 329 20.28 -13.57 -6.50
N ILE A 330 19.85 -12.55 -7.23
CA ILE A 330 18.47 -12.47 -7.76
C ILE A 330 18.34 -12.99 -9.20
N LEU A 331 19.45 -13.18 -9.92
CA LEU A 331 19.45 -13.76 -11.29
C LEU A 331 18.75 -15.12 -11.42
N PRO A 332 18.84 -16.07 -10.46
CA PRO A 332 18.15 -17.35 -10.57
C PRO A 332 16.62 -17.22 -10.75
N PHE A 333 16.02 -16.11 -10.30
CA PHE A 333 14.60 -15.84 -10.43
C PHE A 333 14.15 -15.47 -11.86
N LEU A 334 15.09 -15.34 -12.82
CA LEU A 334 14.78 -15.28 -14.25
C LEU A 334 14.16 -16.59 -14.80
N GLN A 335 14.12 -17.65 -14.00
CA GLN A 335 13.47 -18.93 -14.35
C GLN A 335 12.05 -19.07 -13.77
N ASP A 336 11.58 -18.09 -13.00
CA ASP A 336 10.29 -18.12 -12.29
C ASP A 336 9.13 -17.72 -13.23
N THR A 337 7.99 -17.29 -12.69
CA THR A 337 6.86 -16.74 -13.43
C THR A 337 7.28 -15.52 -14.24
N LEU A 338 6.60 -15.26 -15.37
CA LEU A 338 6.92 -14.14 -16.26
C LEU A 338 6.90 -12.78 -15.53
N TYR A 339 5.99 -12.60 -14.56
CA TYR A 339 5.97 -11.44 -13.69
C TYR A 339 7.30 -11.27 -12.94
N VAL A 340 7.77 -12.32 -12.25
CA VAL A 340 9.03 -12.29 -11.50
C VAL A 340 10.22 -12.05 -12.43
N ARG A 341 10.24 -12.66 -13.63
CA ARG A 341 11.31 -12.40 -14.63
C ARG A 341 11.40 -10.92 -15.01
N ALA A 342 10.25 -10.28 -15.27
CA ALA A 342 10.19 -8.87 -15.59
C ALA A 342 10.70 -7.98 -14.45
N VAL A 343 10.35 -8.32 -13.20
CA VAL A 343 10.84 -7.61 -12.01
C VAL A 343 12.36 -7.78 -11.86
N VAL A 344 12.91 -8.98 -12.09
CA VAL A 344 14.38 -9.20 -12.08
C VAL A 344 15.05 -8.38 -13.18
N ALA A 345 14.53 -8.39 -14.40
CA ALA A 345 15.09 -7.61 -15.50
C ALA A 345 15.12 -6.10 -15.17
N GLY A 346 14.01 -5.55 -14.66
CA GLY A 346 13.96 -4.16 -14.20
C GLY A 346 14.93 -3.85 -13.05
N ALA A 347 15.13 -4.79 -12.12
CA ALA A 347 16.13 -4.66 -11.06
C ALA A 347 17.56 -4.61 -11.63
N MET A 348 17.89 -5.48 -12.60
CA MET A 348 19.20 -5.48 -13.25
C MET A 348 19.47 -4.18 -14.00
N ALA A 349 18.49 -3.66 -14.75
CA ALA A 349 18.57 -2.35 -15.40
C ALA A 349 18.81 -1.23 -14.39
N SER A 350 18.06 -1.23 -13.28
CA SER A 350 18.22 -0.26 -12.18
C SER A 350 19.62 -0.31 -11.55
N PHE A 351 20.23 -1.49 -11.49
CA PHE A 351 21.60 -1.68 -11.01
C PHE A 351 22.67 -1.38 -12.06
N GLY A 352 22.30 -1.29 -13.35
CA GLY A 352 23.26 -1.23 -14.46
C GLY A 352 24.08 -2.51 -14.62
N TYR A 353 23.51 -3.67 -14.28
CA TYR A 353 24.23 -4.93 -14.20
C TYR A 353 24.32 -5.62 -15.58
N GLN A 354 25.28 -5.20 -16.41
CA GLN A 354 25.38 -5.61 -17.82
C GLN A 354 25.50 -7.13 -18.03
N ASP A 355 26.13 -7.86 -17.10
CA ASP A 355 26.30 -9.31 -17.18
C ASP A 355 24.95 -10.07 -17.18
N SER A 356 23.83 -9.41 -16.82
CA SER A 356 22.51 -10.03 -16.90
C SER A 356 21.92 -10.07 -18.31
N ILE A 357 22.43 -9.26 -19.26
CA ILE A 357 21.86 -9.15 -20.62
C ILE A 357 21.58 -10.52 -21.25
N PRO A 358 22.57 -11.43 -21.42
CA PRO A 358 22.33 -12.72 -22.07
C PRO A 358 21.34 -13.61 -21.30
N LEU A 359 21.21 -13.40 -19.98
CA LEU A 359 20.28 -14.14 -19.14
C LEU A 359 18.84 -13.63 -19.30
N ILE A 360 18.65 -12.31 -19.42
CA ILE A 360 17.35 -11.69 -19.65
C ILE A 360 16.85 -12.02 -21.06
N GLU A 361 17.73 -11.95 -22.07
CA GLU A 361 17.42 -12.33 -23.45
C GLU A 361 16.92 -13.77 -23.54
N LYS A 362 17.59 -14.69 -22.84
CA LYS A 362 17.19 -16.10 -22.76
C LYS A 362 15.89 -16.31 -21.98
N ALA A 363 15.55 -15.42 -21.05
CA ALA A 363 14.38 -15.54 -20.18
C ALA A 363 13.08 -15.01 -20.84
N LEU A 364 13.20 -14.29 -21.95
CA LEU A 364 12.08 -13.83 -22.77
C LEU A 364 11.21 -15.02 -23.24
N PRO A 365 9.87 -14.93 -23.19
CA PRO A 365 9.00 -16.02 -23.62
C PRO A 365 8.97 -16.14 -25.14
N ASP A 366 8.80 -17.36 -25.67
CA ASP A 366 8.65 -17.57 -27.11
C ASP A 366 7.47 -16.76 -27.66
N VAL A 367 7.68 -16.05 -28.78
CA VAL A 367 6.69 -15.13 -29.39
C VAL A 367 5.34 -15.79 -29.66
N GLU A 368 5.33 -17.10 -29.96
CA GLU A 368 4.13 -17.89 -30.23
C GLU A 368 3.28 -18.15 -28.98
N THR A 369 3.87 -18.04 -27.79
CA THR A 369 3.22 -18.33 -26.51
C THR A 369 2.63 -17.10 -25.82
N VAL A 370 2.90 -15.91 -26.37
CA VAL A 370 2.55 -14.62 -25.75
C VAL A 370 1.04 -14.40 -25.75
N LYS A 371 0.49 -14.14 -24.56
CA LYS A 371 -0.90 -13.74 -24.38
C LYS A 371 -0.99 -12.23 -24.15
N ALA A 372 -2.17 -11.65 -24.41
CA ALA A 372 -2.39 -10.22 -24.18
C ALA A 372 -2.15 -9.80 -22.72
N ALA A 373 -2.43 -10.69 -21.76
CA ALA A 373 -2.17 -10.45 -20.33
C ALA A 373 -0.68 -10.35 -19.99
N ASP A 374 0.20 -10.93 -20.82
CA ASP A 374 1.64 -11.00 -20.59
C ASP A 374 2.40 -9.81 -21.19
N ALA A 375 1.74 -9.02 -22.03
CA ALA A 375 2.37 -8.01 -22.88
C ALA A 375 3.17 -6.97 -22.08
N HIS A 376 2.65 -6.53 -20.93
CA HIS A 376 3.33 -5.54 -20.09
C HIS A 376 4.61 -6.09 -19.44
N HIS A 377 4.65 -7.38 -19.10
CA HIS A 377 5.85 -8.01 -18.55
C HIS A 377 6.94 -8.14 -19.61
N ILE A 378 6.57 -8.51 -20.84
CA ILE A 378 7.50 -8.58 -21.98
C ILE A 378 8.04 -7.19 -22.30
N TYR A 379 7.16 -6.18 -22.35
CA TYR A 379 7.58 -4.80 -22.53
C TYR A 379 8.60 -4.37 -21.46
N ALA A 380 8.35 -4.68 -20.18
CA ALA A 380 9.28 -4.35 -19.10
C ALA A 380 10.66 -5.05 -19.26
N MET A 381 10.68 -6.30 -19.73
CA MET A 381 11.93 -7.01 -20.03
C MET A 381 12.68 -6.39 -21.22
N LEU A 382 11.98 -6.04 -22.30
CA LEU A 382 12.57 -5.36 -23.46
C LEU A 382 13.09 -3.96 -23.11
N GLN A 383 12.35 -3.22 -22.29
CA GLN A 383 12.78 -1.93 -21.76
C GLN A 383 14.06 -2.09 -20.93
N ALA A 384 14.13 -3.09 -20.06
CA ALA A 384 15.33 -3.36 -19.28
C ALA A 384 16.54 -3.71 -20.17
N LEU A 385 16.35 -4.51 -21.22
CA LEU A 385 17.39 -4.80 -22.21
C LEU A 385 17.86 -3.55 -22.96
N HIS A 386 16.92 -2.69 -23.36
CA HIS A 386 17.22 -1.40 -23.99
C HIS A 386 18.05 -0.51 -23.06
N GLU A 387 17.64 -0.36 -21.79
CA GLU A 387 18.33 0.46 -20.79
C GLU A 387 19.74 -0.06 -20.46
N LEU A 388 19.93 -1.39 -20.49
CA LEU A 388 21.23 -2.03 -20.33
C LEU A 388 22.11 -1.94 -21.58
N GLY A 389 21.55 -1.55 -22.72
CA GLY A 389 22.26 -1.43 -24.00
C GLY A 389 22.48 -2.76 -24.73
N SER A 390 21.53 -3.71 -24.63
CA SER A 390 21.60 -4.95 -25.41
C SER A 390 21.49 -4.65 -26.92
N GLU A 391 22.46 -5.14 -27.68
CA GLU A 391 22.51 -5.04 -29.15
C GLU A 391 21.38 -5.82 -29.83
N GLU A 392 20.83 -6.84 -29.17
CA GLU A 392 19.77 -7.70 -29.71
C GLU A 392 18.36 -7.13 -29.47
N THR A 393 18.23 -6.08 -28.63
CA THR A 393 16.94 -5.46 -28.31
C THR A 393 16.13 -5.06 -29.55
N PRO A 394 16.69 -4.43 -30.60
CA PRO A 394 15.95 -4.09 -31.81
C PRO A 394 15.46 -5.32 -32.58
N ARG A 395 16.18 -6.45 -32.51
CA ARG A 395 15.73 -7.70 -33.12
C ARG A 395 14.54 -8.26 -32.37
N PHE A 396 14.67 -8.48 -31.05
CA PHE A 396 13.58 -9.00 -30.22
C PHE A 396 12.34 -8.12 -30.29
N THR A 397 12.50 -6.80 -30.19
CA THR A 397 11.39 -5.85 -30.30
C THR A 397 10.65 -6.01 -31.62
N GLY A 398 11.38 -6.11 -32.74
CA GLY A 398 10.78 -6.34 -34.06
C GLY A 398 9.96 -7.63 -34.13
N ASP A 399 10.43 -8.70 -33.49
CA ASP A 399 9.72 -9.98 -33.43
C ASP A 399 8.43 -9.86 -32.60
N TYR A 400 8.48 -9.22 -31.44
CA TYR A 400 7.29 -9.02 -30.57
C TYR A 400 6.28 -8.03 -31.16
N LEU A 401 6.70 -7.06 -31.97
CA LEU A 401 5.77 -6.16 -32.67
C LEU A 401 4.89 -6.90 -33.68
N GLN A 402 5.33 -8.04 -34.22
CA GLN A 402 4.50 -8.88 -35.10
C GLN A 402 3.42 -9.66 -34.33
N VAL A 403 3.53 -9.76 -33.00
CA VAL A 403 2.59 -10.53 -32.17
C VAL A 403 1.31 -9.72 -31.95
N PRO A 404 0.12 -10.22 -32.34
CA PRO A 404 -1.14 -9.49 -32.18
C PRO A 404 -1.44 -9.06 -30.73
N ALA A 405 -1.02 -9.87 -29.75
CA ALA A 405 -1.17 -9.58 -28.33
C ALA A 405 -0.42 -8.31 -27.88
N MET A 406 0.65 -7.92 -28.56
CA MET A 406 1.50 -6.76 -28.23
C MET A 406 1.04 -5.46 -28.92
N ARG A 407 0.01 -5.50 -29.78
CA ARG A 407 -0.40 -4.36 -30.62
C ARG A 407 -0.66 -3.07 -29.85
N HIS A 408 -1.21 -3.17 -28.64
CA HIS A 408 -1.52 -2.01 -27.80
C HIS A 408 -0.28 -1.32 -27.20
N LEU A 409 0.91 -1.93 -27.32
CA LEU A 409 2.19 -1.39 -26.85
C LEU A 409 3.12 -0.99 -27.99
N HIS A 410 2.64 -0.98 -29.25
CA HIS A 410 3.45 -0.65 -30.43
C HIS A 410 4.19 0.69 -30.28
N ASP A 411 3.46 1.75 -29.94
CA ASP A 411 4.02 3.10 -29.77
C ASP A 411 5.09 3.17 -28.68
N LEU A 412 5.00 2.30 -27.65
CA LEU A 412 5.98 2.25 -26.57
C LEU A 412 7.25 1.48 -26.95
N LEU A 413 7.13 0.54 -27.89
CA LEU A 413 8.22 -0.32 -28.35
C LEU A 413 8.98 0.27 -29.55
N GLU A 414 8.35 1.16 -30.32
CA GLU A 414 8.97 1.81 -31.49
C GLU A 414 10.34 2.45 -31.19
N PRO A 415 10.56 3.15 -30.06
CA PRO A 415 11.87 3.71 -29.72
C PRO A 415 12.97 2.65 -29.56
N PHE A 416 12.63 1.39 -29.24
CA PHE A 416 13.62 0.33 -29.05
C PHE A 416 14.13 -0.26 -30.37
N LEU A 417 13.57 0.17 -31.51
CA LEU A 417 14.04 -0.19 -32.85
C LEU A 417 15.19 0.71 -33.35
N GLU A 418 15.43 1.84 -32.70
CA GLU A 418 16.51 2.78 -33.07
C GLU A 418 17.88 2.07 -32.94
N GLY A 419 18.48 1.73 -34.07
CA GLY A 419 19.67 0.87 -34.15
C GLY A 419 19.55 -0.24 -35.20
N ARG A 420 18.34 -0.56 -35.69
CA ARG A 420 18.18 -1.25 -36.97
C ARG A 420 18.59 -0.29 -38.08
N ASP A 421 19.81 -0.44 -38.59
CA ASP A 421 20.12 -0.06 -39.97
C ASP A 421 19.08 -0.80 -40.83
N MET A 422 18.05 -0.09 -41.30
CA MET A 422 17.10 -0.59 -42.28
C MET A 422 17.84 -0.78 -43.61
N ARG A 423 18.53 -1.91 -43.75
CA ARG A 423 19.13 -2.36 -45.02
C ARG A 423 18.42 -3.61 -45.52
#